data_AF-T1CZ29-F1
#
_entry.id   AF-T1CZ29-F1
#
_cell.length_a   1.000
_cell.length_b   1.000
_cell.length_c   1.000
_cell.angle_alpha   90.00
_cell.angle_beta   90.00
_cell.angle_gamma   90.00
#
_symmetry.space_group_name_H-M   'P 1'
#
loop_
_entity.id
_entity.type
_entity.pdbx_description
1 polymer ?
#
loop_
_entity_poly.entity_id
_entity_poly.type
_entity_poly.pdbx_seq_one_letter_code
_entity_poly.pdbx_strand_id
1 'polypeptide(L)'
;MVAGDPQALQKAVKSHIVEIFSMIEQQTRRIEKAQSFAQEANNISQKDTWVNWLKQRVPGGILGINIEKERAILMGKGLVATNEAVAETNKLIQRLVVFICGQIEYARLMATTMAGILTKGFEDKDGHIIRLSEHAKEVTQILIQQAQDYIQKETIYEERQKNQEKDIEENRFLIEENTEKLNKIFSVLDDKSNIDERQEQRLDSIQEALERKREVDSKQEEQIQKNTQDIAELQKTKGSNKLVYTSLLAHLCYLW
;
A
#
# COMPACT_ATOMS: atom_id res chain seq x y z
N MET A 1 6.01 3.84 -21.67
CA MET A 1 7.48 3.88 -21.45
C MET A 1 8.16 4.07 -22.80
N VAL A 2 8.52 5.32 -23.13
CA VAL A 2 9.50 5.55 -24.20
C VAL A 2 10.79 5.81 -23.45
N ALA A 3 11.72 4.86 -23.50
CA ALA A 3 13.11 5.09 -23.14
C ALA A 3 13.67 6.08 -24.19
N GLY A 4 13.40 7.36 -23.97
CA GLY A 4 13.89 8.44 -24.82
C GLY A 4 15.39 8.57 -24.60
N ASP A 5 16.14 8.68 -25.70
CA ASP A 5 17.57 8.99 -25.72
C ASP A 5 17.93 10.01 -24.61
N PRO A 6 18.79 9.65 -23.64
CA PRO A 6 19.18 10.53 -22.54
C PRO A 6 19.70 11.90 -23.02
N GLN A 7 20.33 11.96 -24.19
CA GLN A 7 20.80 13.21 -24.78
C GLN A 7 19.64 14.06 -25.32
N ALA A 8 18.63 13.44 -25.93
CA ALA A 8 17.43 14.11 -26.38
C ALA A 8 16.63 14.67 -25.19
N LEU A 9 16.51 13.90 -24.10
CA LEU A 9 15.88 14.36 -22.86
C LEU A 9 16.63 15.55 -22.26
N GLN A 10 17.96 15.47 -22.19
CA GLN A 10 18.79 16.57 -21.68
C GLN A 10 18.66 17.84 -22.52
N LYS A 11 18.66 17.71 -23.85
CA LYS A 11 18.46 18.84 -24.76
C LYS A 11 17.08 19.46 -24.59
N ALA A 12 16.03 18.64 -24.49
CA ALA A 12 14.68 19.12 -24.25
C ALA A 12 14.55 19.85 -22.91
N VAL A 13 15.07 19.26 -21.82
CA VAL A 13 15.07 19.86 -20.48
C VAL A 13 15.81 21.21 -20.50
N LYS A 14 17.01 21.26 -21.07
CA LYS A 14 17.79 22.50 -21.17
C LYS A 14 17.05 23.59 -21.94
N SER A 15 16.42 23.24 -23.07
CA SER A 15 15.63 24.19 -23.88
C SER A 15 14.45 24.77 -23.08
N HIS A 16 13.66 23.92 -22.43
CA HIS A 16 12.52 24.37 -21.63
C HIS A 16 12.96 25.24 -20.45
N ILE A 17 14.06 24.89 -19.80
CA ILE A 17 14.61 25.67 -18.68
C ILE A 17 15.05 27.06 -19.13
N VAL A 18 15.68 27.17 -20.30
CA VAL A 18 16.06 28.48 -20.86
C VAL A 18 14.82 29.32 -21.19
N GLU A 19 13.77 28.72 -21.74
CA GLU A 19 12.50 29.41 -21.98
C GLU A 19 11.86 29.90 -20.68
N ILE A 20 11.84 29.05 -19.65
CA ILE A 20 11.36 29.38 -18.30
C ILE A 20 12.10 30.60 -17.75
N PHE A 21 13.44 30.58 -17.80
CA PHE A 21 14.24 31.70 -17.31
C PHE A 21 14.02 32.97 -18.12
N SER A 22 13.86 32.86 -19.44
CA SER A 22 13.53 34.00 -20.29
C SER A 22 12.17 34.62 -19.91
N MET A 23 11.16 33.79 -19.61
CA MET A 23 9.85 34.26 -19.15
C MET A 23 9.92 34.92 -17.77
N ILE A 24 10.64 34.33 -16.82
CA ILE A 24 10.84 34.91 -15.48
C ILE A 24 11.56 36.25 -15.60
N GLU A 25 12.66 36.33 -16.35
CA GLU A 25 13.39 37.58 -16.58
C GLU A 25 12.52 38.65 -17.27
N GLN A 26 11.71 38.26 -18.25
CA GLN A 26 10.79 39.18 -18.90
C GLN A 26 9.77 39.76 -17.91
N GLN A 27 9.24 38.94 -17.00
CA GLN A 27 8.32 39.40 -15.96
C GLN A 27 9.03 40.26 -14.91
N THR A 28 10.25 39.91 -14.50
CA THR A 28 11.06 40.76 -13.61
C THR A 28 11.28 42.14 -14.23
N ARG A 29 11.63 42.23 -15.52
CA ARG A 29 11.77 43.52 -16.22
C ARG A 29 10.46 44.32 -16.28
N ARG A 30 9.31 43.66 -16.35
CA ARG A 30 8.00 44.34 -16.27
C ARG A 30 7.76 44.90 -14.87
N ILE A 31 8.13 44.16 -13.83
CA ILE A 31 8.09 44.62 -12.44
C ILE A 31 9.02 45.83 -12.25
N GLU A 32 10.27 45.76 -12.72
CA GLU A 32 11.23 46.86 -12.64
C GLU A 32 10.75 48.11 -13.38
N LYS A 33 10.17 47.97 -14.58
CA LYS A 33 9.55 49.09 -15.31
C LYS A 33 8.32 49.67 -14.62
N ALA A 34 7.49 48.83 -14.00
CA ALA A 34 6.35 49.31 -13.21
C ALA A 34 6.83 50.10 -11.97
N GLN A 35 7.91 49.64 -11.33
CA GLN A 35 8.57 50.34 -10.24
C GLN A 35 9.23 51.65 -10.70
N SER A 36 9.83 51.69 -11.89
CA SER A 36 10.41 52.92 -12.44
C SER A 36 9.35 53.98 -12.72
N PHE A 37 8.14 53.62 -13.19
CA PHE A 37 7.03 54.56 -13.30
C PHE A 37 6.58 55.12 -11.93
N ALA A 38 6.63 54.30 -10.88
CA ALA A 38 6.36 54.76 -9.52
C ALA A 38 7.45 55.70 -8.98
N GLN A 39 8.72 55.46 -9.33
CA GLN A 39 9.85 56.34 -9.00
C GLN A 39 9.83 57.64 -9.81
N GLU A 40 9.52 57.60 -11.10
CA GLU A 40 9.34 58.78 -11.95
C GLU A 40 8.18 59.64 -11.44
N ALA A 41 7.07 59.03 -11.01
CA ALA A 41 5.97 59.74 -10.35
C ALA A 41 6.40 60.48 -9.08
N ASN A 42 7.37 59.94 -8.33
CA ASN A 42 7.98 60.62 -7.18
C ASN A 42 8.89 61.80 -7.59
N ASN A 43 9.56 61.71 -8.74
CA ASN A 43 10.48 62.74 -9.24
C ASN A 43 9.79 63.90 -9.98
N ILE A 44 8.52 63.78 -10.36
CA ILE A 44 7.72 64.88 -10.93
C ILE A 44 7.65 66.09 -9.96
N SER A 45 7.78 65.85 -8.64
CA SER A 45 7.85 66.88 -7.61
C SER A 45 9.16 67.69 -7.59
N GLN A 46 10.24 67.19 -8.20
CA GLN A 46 11.59 67.79 -8.07
C GLN A 46 12.05 68.56 -9.31
N LYS A 47 11.35 68.47 -10.44
CA LYS A 47 11.67 69.29 -11.62
C LYS A 47 11.12 70.69 -11.44
N ASP A 48 11.96 71.60 -10.94
CA ASP A 48 11.69 73.04 -10.89
C ASP A 48 11.54 73.59 -12.31
N THR A 49 10.32 73.58 -12.82
CA THR A 49 9.96 74.10 -14.13
C THR A 49 8.90 75.16 -13.94
N TRP A 50 9.00 76.30 -14.64
CA TRP A 50 8.00 77.39 -14.59
C TRP A 50 6.55 76.90 -14.76
N VAL A 51 6.37 75.84 -15.56
CA VAL A 51 5.08 75.13 -15.75
C VAL A 51 4.55 74.47 -14.48
N ASN A 52 5.41 73.90 -13.64
CA ASN A 52 5.03 73.26 -12.37
C ASN A 52 4.64 74.28 -11.31
N TRP A 53 5.32 75.42 -11.26
CA TRP A 53 4.92 76.56 -10.43
C TRP A 53 3.54 77.11 -10.83
N LEU A 54 3.29 77.24 -12.13
CA LEU A 54 2.00 77.73 -12.66
C LEU A 54 0.85 76.78 -12.31
N LYS A 55 1.07 75.47 -12.41
CA LYS A 55 0.09 74.43 -12.08
C LYS A 55 -0.24 74.37 -10.58
N GLN A 56 0.69 74.74 -9.69
CA GLN A 56 0.46 74.78 -8.24
C GLN A 56 -0.30 76.05 -7.77
N ARG A 57 -0.21 77.16 -8.51
CA ARG A 57 -0.63 78.49 -8.02
C ARG A 57 -2.02 78.95 -8.48
N VAL A 58 -2.71 78.20 -9.35
CA VAL A 58 -4.05 78.54 -9.84
C VAL A 58 -5.10 77.68 -9.13
N PRO A 59 -5.82 78.22 -8.12
CA PRO A 59 -6.90 77.50 -7.46
C PRO A 59 -8.18 77.71 -8.28
N GLY A 60 -8.70 76.62 -8.86
CA GLY A 60 -9.95 76.61 -9.62
C GLY A 60 -9.75 76.70 -11.14
N GLY A 61 -9.90 75.54 -11.81
CA GLY A 61 -9.92 75.21 -13.25
C GLY A 61 -9.64 76.32 -14.27
N ILE A 62 -8.65 76.15 -15.17
CA ILE A 62 -8.90 75.65 -16.55
C ILE A 62 -7.92 74.52 -16.98
N LEU A 63 -6.85 74.23 -16.22
CA LEU A 63 -5.89 73.13 -16.50
C LEU A 63 -5.89 72.10 -15.37
N GLY A 64 -7.06 71.50 -15.13
CA GLY A 64 -7.41 70.71 -13.95
C GLY A 64 -6.75 69.33 -13.82
N ILE A 65 -5.43 69.28 -13.64
CA ILE A 65 -4.77 68.13 -12.99
C ILE A 65 -3.77 68.68 -11.95
N ASN A 66 -4.17 68.64 -10.68
CA ASN A 66 -3.26 68.89 -9.56
C ASN A 66 -2.14 67.83 -9.62
N ILE A 67 -0.87 68.26 -9.56
CA ILE A 67 0.31 67.39 -9.68
C ILE A 67 0.24 66.22 -8.69
N GLU A 68 -0.36 66.43 -7.52
CA GLU A 68 -0.61 65.37 -6.53
C GLU A 68 -1.60 64.31 -7.02
N LYS A 69 -2.66 64.71 -7.74
CA LYS A 69 -3.64 63.78 -8.32
C LYS A 69 -3.02 62.98 -9.47
N GLU A 70 -2.18 63.62 -10.28
CA GLU A 70 -1.43 62.95 -11.36
C GLU A 70 -0.45 61.92 -10.79
N ARG A 71 0.28 62.30 -9.74
CA ARG A 71 1.17 61.41 -8.98
C ARG A 71 0.43 60.23 -8.35
N ALA A 72 -0.70 60.47 -7.70
CA ALA A 72 -1.51 59.41 -7.10
C ALA A 72 -2.05 58.42 -8.15
N ILE A 73 -2.48 58.92 -9.32
CA ILE A 73 -2.95 58.07 -10.42
C ILE A 73 -1.79 57.24 -11.00
N LEU A 74 -0.61 57.83 -11.20
CA LEU A 74 0.56 57.11 -11.70
C LEU A 74 1.08 56.07 -10.70
N MET A 75 1.11 56.40 -9.41
CA MET A 75 1.44 55.44 -8.35
C MET A 75 0.42 54.30 -8.29
N GLY A 76 -0.88 54.60 -8.37
CA GLY A 76 -1.93 53.59 -8.40
C GLY A 76 -1.79 52.65 -9.59
N LYS A 77 -1.52 53.18 -10.79
CA LYS A 77 -1.27 52.39 -11.99
C LYS A 77 -0.01 51.53 -11.88
N GLY A 78 1.08 52.07 -11.31
CA GLY A 78 2.32 51.33 -11.08
C GLY A 78 2.15 50.18 -10.08
N LEU A 79 1.40 50.41 -8.99
CA LEU A 79 1.05 49.40 -7.99
C LEU A 79 0.19 48.28 -8.60
N VAL A 80 -0.84 48.63 -9.37
CA VAL A 80 -1.69 47.64 -10.06
C VAL A 80 -0.86 46.79 -11.03
N ALA A 81 -0.04 47.42 -11.88
CA ALA A 81 0.81 46.70 -12.83
C ALA A 81 1.83 45.79 -12.14
N THR A 82 2.37 46.21 -10.99
CA THR A 82 3.29 45.39 -10.19
C THR A 82 2.58 44.16 -9.63
N ASN A 83 1.39 44.34 -9.04
CA ASN A 83 0.61 43.25 -8.47
C ASN A 83 0.16 42.24 -9.53
N GLU A 84 -0.25 42.71 -10.71
CA GLU A 84 -0.59 41.84 -11.85
C GLU A 84 0.62 41.01 -12.31
N ALA A 85 1.79 41.63 -12.46
CA ALA A 85 3.01 40.93 -12.86
C ALA A 85 3.44 39.87 -11.83
N VAL A 86 3.38 40.19 -10.52
CA VAL A 86 3.66 39.23 -9.45
C VAL A 86 2.66 38.06 -9.47
N ALA A 87 1.37 38.34 -9.72
CA ALA A 87 0.35 37.30 -9.82
C ALA A 87 0.60 36.38 -11.04
N GLU A 88 1.05 36.92 -12.17
CA GLU A 88 1.45 36.11 -13.33
C GLU A 88 2.69 35.25 -13.03
N THR A 89 3.69 35.79 -12.34
CA THR A 89 4.86 35.03 -11.90
C THR A 89 4.46 33.86 -11.00
N ASN A 90 3.54 34.07 -10.05
CA ASN A 90 3.05 32.99 -9.18
C ASN A 90 2.33 31.88 -9.97
N LYS A 91 1.50 32.24 -10.96
CA LYS A 91 0.85 31.25 -11.83
C LYS A 91 1.86 30.49 -12.67
N LEU A 92 2.90 31.17 -13.16
CA LEU A 92 3.98 30.53 -13.91
C LEU A 92 4.70 29.51 -13.03
N ILE A 93 5.11 29.91 -11.82
CA ILE A 93 5.76 29.03 -10.85
C ILE A 93 4.93 27.76 -10.64
N GLN A 94 3.64 27.90 -10.31
CA GLN A 94 2.76 26.75 -10.07
C GLN A 94 2.72 25.76 -11.24
N ARG A 95 2.62 26.26 -12.47
CA ARG A 95 2.63 25.39 -13.68
C ARG A 95 3.95 24.66 -13.83
N LEU A 96 5.05 25.31 -13.48
CA LEU A 96 6.38 24.71 -13.53
C LEU A 96 6.57 23.64 -12.47
N VAL A 97 6.05 23.85 -11.26
CA VAL A 97 6.07 22.82 -10.20
C VAL A 97 5.39 21.54 -10.69
N VAL A 98 4.18 21.67 -11.24
CA VAL A 98 3.40 20.52 -11.73
C VAL A 98 4.17 19.77 -12.83
N PHE A 99 4.84 20.51 -13.71
CA PHE A 99 5.62 19.92 -14.79
C PHE A 99 6.91 19.24 -14.30
N ILE A 100 7.65 19.88 -13.39
CA ILE A 100 8.88 19.34 -12.77
C ILE A 100 8.56 18.06 -12.01
N CYS A 101 7.46 18.03 -11.26
CA CYS A 101 7.01 16.91 -10.46
C CYS A 101 6.30 15.81 -11.29
N GLY A 102 6.45 15.79 -12.62
CA GLY A 102 5.84 14.76 -13.46
C GLY A 102 6.62 13.44 -13.54
N GLN A 103 7.95 13.47 -13.48
CA GLN A 103 8.83 12.29 -13.53
C GLN A 103 10.14 12.54 -12.75
N ILE A 104 10.66 11.51 -12.07
CA ILE A 104 11.81 11.65 -11.17
C ILE A 104 13.12 11.99 -11.92
N GLU A 105 13.39 11.37 -13.08
CA GLU A 105 14.56 11.68 -13.90
C GLU A 105 14.50 13.11 -14.45
N TYR A 106 13.30 13.55 -14.83
CA TYR A 106 13.06 14.90 -15.30
C TYR A 106 13.32 15.92 -14.19
N ALA A 107 12.80 15.68 -12.98
CA ALA A 107 13.03 16.51 -11.81
C ALA A 107 14.52 16.63 -11.45
N ARG A 108 15.27 15.51 -11.48
CA ARG A 108 16.72 15.50 -11.21
C ARG A 108 17.49 16.34 -12.22
N LEU A 109 17.19 16.16 -13.52
CA LEU A 109 17.86 16.89 -14.59
C LEU A 109 17.52 18.38 -14.55
N MET A 110 16.27 18.71 -14.22
CA MET A 110 15.79 20.07 -14.00
C MET A 110 16.55 20.76 -12.87
N ALA A 111 16.55 20.17 -11.67
CA ALA A 111 17.22 20.74 -10.50
C ALA A 111 18.71 21.02 -10.77
N THR A 112 19.39 20.06 -11.40
CA THR A 112 20.81 20.17 -11.74
C THR A 112 21.07 21.28 -12.76
N THR A 113 20.25 21.34 -13.81
CA THR A 113 20.40 22.35 -14.88
C THR A 113 20.07 23.75 -14.36
N MET A 114 19.02 23.90 -13.55
CA MET A 114 18.67 25.16 -12.90
C MET A 114 19.75 25.64 -11.93
N ALA A 115 20.34 24.75 -11.12
CA ALA A 115 21.46 25.10 -10.24
C ALA A 115 22.70 25.57 -11.04
N GLY A 116 22.96 24.94 -12.19
CA GLY A 116 24.00 25.37 -13.12
C GLY A 116 23.75 26.77 -13.67
N ILE A 117 22.52 27.07 -14.07
CA ILE A 117 22.13 28.40 -14.59
C ILE A 117 22.14 29.46 -13.48
N LEU A 118 21.71 29.11 -12.27
CA LEU A 118 21.74 30.01 -11.11
C LEU A 118 23.17 30.54 -10.82
N THR A 119 24.17 29.70 -11.03
CA THR A 119 25.59 30.05 -10.77
C THR A 119 26.28 30.70 -11.96
N LYS A 120 26.01 30.22 -13.19
CA LYS A 120 26.76 30.61 -14.39
C LYS A 120 26.02 31.57 -15.32
N GLY A 121 24.72 31.77 -15.11
CA GLY A 121 23.83 32.38 -16.11
C GLY A 121 23.44 31.39 -17.21
N PHE A 122 22.62 31.84 -18.15
CA PHE A 122 22.22 31.08 -19.33
C PHE A 122 22.57 31.84 -20.61
N GLU A 123 22.83 31.09 -21.68
CA GLU A 123 23.11 31.65 -23.00
C GLU A 123 21.80 31.95 -23.73
N ASP A 124 21.66 33.14 -24.28
CA ASP A 124 20.51 33.51 -25.11
C ASP A 124 20.67 33.02 -26.56
N LYS A 125 19.69 33.34 -27.42
CA LYS A 125 19.68 32.92 -28.82
C LYS A 125 20.80 33.54 -29.66
N ASP A 126 21.42 34.61 -29.17
CA ASP A 126 22.48 35.36 -29.83
C ASP A 126 23.87 35.00 -29.27
N GLY A 127 23.95 34.05 -28.32
CA GLY A 127 25.19 33.57 -27.72
C GLY A 127 25.67 34.37 -26.51
N HIS A 128 24.84 35.27 -25.97
CA HIS A 128 25.20 36.09 -24.82
C HIS A 128 24.81 35.42 -23.51
N ILE A 129 25.73 35.42 -22.54
CA ILE A 129 25.46 34.93 -21.19
C ILE A 129 24.66 35.98 -20.41
N ILE A 130 23.41 35.66 -20.12
CA ILE A 130 22.52 36.43 -19.27
C ILE A 130 22.58 35.89 -17.84
N ARG A 131 22.89 36.76 -16.89
CA ARG A 131 22.78 36.45 -15.46
C ARG A 131 21.37 36.80 -14.97
N LEU A 132 20.85 35.96 -14.10
CA LEU A 132 19.55 36.17 -13.47
C LEU A 132 19.57 37.40 -12.54
N SER A 133 18.51 38.19 -12.61
CA SER A 133 18.12 39.20 -11.62
C SER A 133 17.90 38.56 -10.25
N GLU A 134 18.00 39.34 -9.16
CA GLU A 134 17.82 38.80 -7.80
C GLU A 134 16.45 38.15 -7.62
N HIS A 135 15.38 38.76 -8.13
CA HIS A 135 14.05 38.16 -8.08
C HIS A 135 13.98 36.84 -8.86
N ALA A 136 14.61 36.76 -10.04
CA ALA A 136 14.64 35.51 -10.79
C ALA A 136 15.45 34.43 -10.05
N LYS A 137 16.54 34.79 -9.36
CA LYS A 137 17.30 33.85 -8.51
C LYS A 137 16.45 33.27 -7.39
N GLU A 138 15.68 34.09 -6.68
CA GLU A 138 14.77 33.63 -5.62
C GLU A 138 13.74 32.64 -6.16
N VAL A 139 13.10 32.96 -7.29
CA VAL A 139 12.14 32.06 -7.95
C VAL A 139 12.81 30.75 -8.36
N THR A 140 14.05 30.82 -8.87
CA THR A 140 14.83 29.63 -9.24
C THR A 140 15.10 28.71 -8.06
N GLN A 141 15.46 29.29 -6.91
CA GLN A 141 15.73 28.52 -5.70
C GLN A 141 14.48 27.78 -5.21
N ILE A 142 13.31 28.43 -5.29
CA ILE A 142 12.02 27.78 -4.95
C ILE A 142 11.77 26.57 -5.86
N LEU A 143 11.98 26.72 -7.18
CA LEU A 143 11.79 25.62 -8.14
C LEU A 143 12.77 24.47 -7.90
N ILE A 144 14.05 24.76 -7.61
CA ILE A 144 15.04 23.74 -7.26
C ILE A 144 14.64 22.99 -5.99
N GLN A 145 14.22 23.71 -4.95
CA GLN A 145 13.81 23.09 -3.69
C GLN A 145 12.63 22.14 -3.89
N GLN A 146 11.60 22.57 -4.63
CA GLN A 146 10.43 21.74 -4.91
C GLN A 146 10.79 20.49 -5.73
N ALA A 147 11.70 20.61 -6.69
CA ALA A 147 12.21 19.47 -7.44
C ALA A 147 12.92 18.48 -6.51
N GLN A 148 13.77 18.96 -5.60
CA GLN A 148 14.49 18.12 -4.63
C GLN A 148 13.55 17.43 -3.65
N ASP A 149 12.56 18.14 -3.11
CA ASP A 149 11.56 17.58 -2.21
C ASP A 149 10.76 16.45 -2.89
N TYR A 150 10.40 16.65 -4.16
CA TYR A 150 9.73 15.62 -4.96
C TYR A 150 10.62 14.38 -5.15
N ILE A 151 11.89 14.57 -5.54
CA ILE A 151 12.85 13.47 -5.72
C ILE A 151 12.99 12.64 -4.43
N GLN A 152 13.11 13.31 -3.28
CA GLN A 152 13.21 12.63 -1.98
C GLN A 152 11.95 11.82 -1.66
N LYS A 153 10.77 12.39 -1.85
CA LYS A 153 9.49 11.69 -1.63
C LYS A 153 9.36 10.45 -2.50
N GLU A 154 9.62 10.58 -3.80
CA GLU A 154 9.56 9.44 -4.74
C GLU A 154 10.56 8.36 -4.36
N THR A 155 11.77 8.73 -3.93
CA THR A 155 12.80 7.75 -3.50
C THR A 155 12.32 6.95 -2.28
N ILE A 156 11.70 7.63 -1.29
CA ILE A 156 11.11 6.96 -0.12
C ILE A 156 9.96 6.05 -0.52
N TYR A 157 9.13 6.45 -1.50
CA TYR A 157 8.05 5.61 -2.01
C TYR A 157 8.58 4.35 -2.70
N GLU A 158 9.60 4.47 -3.55
CA GLU A 158 10.26 3.34 -4.21
C GLU A 158 10.85 2.34 -3.18
N GLU A 159 11.52 2.85 -2.14
CA GLU A 159 12.06 2.01 -1.06
C GLU A 159 10.95 1.27 -0.29
N ARG A 160 9.85 1.96 0.04
CA ARG A 160 8.70 1.35 0.71
C ARG A 160 8.06 0.26 -0.14
N GLN A 161 7.89 0.52 -1.44
CA GLN A 161 7.33 -0.46 -2.36
C GLN A 161 8.20 -1.71 -2.44
N LYS A 162 9.51 -1.55 -2.54
CA LYS A 162 10.45 -2.68 -2.55
C LYS A 162 10.38 -3.52 -1.28
N ASN A 163 10.24 -2.88 -0.11
CA ASN A 163 10.07 -3.59 1.15
C ASN A 163 8.73 -4.35 1.20
N GLN A 164 7.63 -3.72 0.75
CA GLN A 164 6.33 -4.37 0.68
C GLN A 164 6.32 -5.58 -0.27
N GLU A 165 6.97 -5.46 -1.43
CA GLU A 165 7.12 -6.59 -2.37
C GLU A 165 7.86 -7.76 -1.74
N LYS A 166 8.89 -7.48 -0.93
CA LYS A 166 9.60 -8.50 -0.16
C LYS A 166 8.70 -9.18 0.88
N ASP A 167 7.95 -8.40 1.66
CA ASP A 167 7.02 -8.94 2.66
C ASP A 167 5.90 -9.79 2.02
N ILE A 168 5.43 -9.40 0.84
CA ILE A 168 4.45 -10.17 0.06
C ILE A 168 5.04 -11.51 -0.38
N GLU A 169 6.28 -11.53 -0.86
CA GLU A 169 6.94 -12.78 -1.27
C GLU A 169 7.21 -13.70 -0.08
N GLU A 170 7.66 -13.16 1.06
CA GLU A 170 7.84 -13.93 2.30
C GLU A 170 6.50 -14.54 2.77
N ASN A 171 5.42 -13.77 2.76
CA ASN A 171 4.08 -14.28 3.10
C ASN A 171 3.60 -15.35 2.12
N ARG A 172 3.90 -15.21 0.83
CA ARG A 172 3.53 -16.21 -0.19
C ARG A 172 4.20 -17.55 0.09
N PHE A 173 5.48 -17.54 0.45
CA PHE A 173 6.21 -18.74 0.84
C PHE A 173 5.59 -19.41 2.09
N LEU A 174 5.24 -18.63 3.11
CA LEU A 174 4.59 -19.14 4.32
C LEU A 174 3.21 -19.76 4.04
N ILE A 175 2.43 -19.17 3.12
CA ILE A 175 1.13 -19.72 2.70
C ILE A 175 1.31 -21.07 2.00
N GLU A 176 2.32 -21.18 1.13
CA GLU A 176 2.62 -22.43 0.43
C GLU A 176 3.03 -23.53 1.41
N GLU A 177 3.93 -23.22 2.35
CA GLU A 177 4.35 -24.16 3.41
C GLU A 177 3.16 -24.59 4.28
N ASN A 178 2.29 -23.66 4.67
CA ASN A 178 1.10 -23.97 5.46
C ASN A 178 0.09 -24.80 4.67
N THR A 179 -0.04 -24.57 3.36
CA THR A 179 -0.89 -25.37 2.48
C THR A 179 -0.40 -26.81 2.40
N GLU A 180 0.91 -27.03 2.30
CA GLU A 180 1.48 -28.39 2.35
C GLU A 180 1.22 -29.07 3.70
N LYS A 181 1.38 -28.35 4.82
CA LYS A 181 1.09 -28.88 6.16
C LYS A 181 -0.38 -29.26 6.30
N LEU A 182 -1.30 -28.43 5.79
CA LEU A 182 -2.73 -28.73 5.78
C LEU A 182 -3.04 -29.98 4.95
N ASN A 183 -2.46 -30.12 3.77
CA ASN A 183 -2.64 -31.31 2.92
C ASN A 183 -2.17 -32.60 3.63
N LYS A 184 -1.04 -32.53 4.34
CA LYS A 184 -0.56 -33.66 5.18
C LYS A 184 -1.52 -33.98 6.32
N ILE A 185 -2.09 -32.97 6.98
CA ILE A 185 -3.09 -33.19 8.04
C ILE A 185 -4.34 -33.86 7.45
N PHE A 186 -4.82 -33.40 6.29
CA PHE A 186 -5.97 -34.01 5.63
C PHE A 186 -5.74 -35.47 5.26
N SER A 187 -4.56 -35.84 4.75
CA SER A 187 -4.27 -37.24 4.45
C SER A 187 -4.26 -38.12 5.69
N VAL A 188 -3.69 -37.63 6.80
CA VAL A 188 -3.67 -38.36 8.08
C VAL A 188 -5.07 -38.53 8.66
N LEU A 189 -5.94 -37.53 8.49
CA LEU A 189 -7.33 -37.61 8.93
C LEU A 189 -8.14 -38.63 8.11
N ASP A 190 -7.91 -38.70 6.80
CA ASP A 190 -8.54 -39.68 5.92
C ASP A 190 -8.10 -41.12 6.29
N ASP A 191 -6.80 -41.33 6.51
CA ASP A 191 -6.26 -42.60 6.99
C ASP A 191 -6.87 -43.00 8.34
N LYS A 192 -7.01 -42.04 9.27
CA LYS A 192 -7.63 -42.28 10.56
C LYS A 192 -9.10 -42.69 10.42
N SER A 193 -9.88 -42.01 9.57
CA SER A 193 -11.28 -42.34 9.32
C SER A 193 -11.43 -43.79 8.85
N ASN A 194 -10.57 -44.22 7.92
CA ASN A 194 -10.54 -45.60 7.44
C ASN A 194 -10.19 -46.62 8.54
N ILE A 195 -9.31 -46.25 9.47
CA ILE A 195 -8.96 -47.11 10.62
C ILE A 195 -10.13 -47.22 11.58
N ASP A 196 -10.80 -46.11 11.89
CA ASP A 196 -11.93 -46.07 12.82
C ASP A 196 -13.09 -46.93 12.28
N GLU A 197 -13.41 -46.85 10.97
CA GLU A 197 -14.41 -47.72 10.32
C GLU A 197 -14.05 -49.22 10.43
N ARG A 198 -12.79 -49.58 10.20
CA ARG A 198 -12.33 -50.98 10.33
C ARG A 198 -12.40 -51.46 11.78
N GLN A 199 -12.14 -50.58 12.74
CA GLN A 199 -12.25 -50.94 14.16
C GLN A 199 -13.71 -51.19 14.55
N GLU A 200 -14.63 -50.35 14.07
CA GLU A 200 -16.07 -50.50 14.29
C GLU A 200 -16.59 -51.84 13.75
N GLN A 201 -16.27 -52.17 12.50
CA GLN A 201 -16.64 -53.48 11.91
C GLN A 201 -16.09 -54.67 12.71
N ARG A 202 -14.87 -54.56 13.25
CA ARG A 202 -14.28 -55.62 14.08
C ARG A 202 -15.00 -55.74 15.41
N LEU A 203 -15.37 -54.64 16.05
CA LEU A 203 -16.14 -54.65 17.29
C LEU A 203 -17.50 -55.31 17.09
N ASP A 204 -18.22 -54.98 16.00
CA ASP A 204 -19.49 -55.61 15.66
C ASP A 204 -19.34 -57.13 15.48
N SER A 205 -18.32 -57.56 14.75
CA SER A 205 -18.05 -59.00 14.54
C SER A 205 -17.73 -59.75 15.85
N ILE A 206 -17.02 -59.10 16.79
CA ILE A 206 -16.71 -59.66 18.10
C ILE A 206 -17.99 -59.75 18.95
N GLN A 207 -18.84 -58.74 18.88
CA GLN A 207 -20.11 -58.72 19.59
C GLN A 207 -21.02 -59.86 19.12
N GLU A 208 -21.18 -60.05 17.82
CA GLU A 208 -21.92 -61.19 17.27
C GLU A 208 -21.33 -62.54 17.71
N ALA A 209 -19.99 -62.68 17.71
CA ALA A 209 -19.33 -63.91 18.13
C ALA A 209 -19.56 -64.19 19.63
N LEU A 210 -19.57 -63.15 20.47
CA LEU A 210 -19.89 -63.25 21.89
C LEU A 210 -21.34 -63.67 22.12
N GLU A 211 -22.29 -63.14 21.35
CA GLU A 211 -23.70 -63.53 21.42
C GLU A 211 -23.89 -64.99 21.03
N ARG A 212 -23.29 -65.42 19.90
CA ARG A 212 -23.30 -66.83 19.49
C ARG A 212 -22.68 -67.74 20.54
N LYS A 213 -21.58 -67.32 21.16
CA LYS A 213 -20.94 -68.07 22.25
C LYS A 213 -21.89 -68.20 23.45
N ARG A 214 -22.56 -67.12 23.86
CA ARG A 214 -23.54 -67.15 24.96
C ARG A 214 -24.69 -68.14 24.68
N GLU A 215 -25.19 -68.19 23.45
CA GLU A 215 -26.21 -69.16 23.07
C GLU A 215 -25.71 -70.60 23.16
N VAL A 216 -24.49 -70.87 22.70
CA VAL A 216 -23.85 -72.18 22.80
C VAL A 216 -23.67 -72.58 24.26
N ASP A 217 -23.12 -71.68 25.08
CA ASP A 217 -22.90 -71.91 26.51
C ASP A 217 -24.24 -72.21 27.22
N SER A 218 -25.32 -71.49 26.88
CA SER A 218 -26.67 -71.75 27.42
C SER A 218 -27.19 -73.14 27.04
N LYS A 219 -27.06 -73.54 25.77
CA LYS A 219 -27.50 -74.88 25.32
C LYS A 219 -26.68 -75.99 25.95
N GLN A 220 -25.37 -75.77 26.14
CA GLN A 220 -24.50 -76.72 26.82
C GLN A 220 -24.91 -76.89 28.28
N GLU A 221 -25.23 -75.79 28.98
CA GLU A 221 -25.70 -75.84 30.36
C GLU A 221 -27.02 -76.61 30.50
N GLU A 222 -28.00 -76.36 29.62
CA GLU A 222 -29.26 -77.14 29.58
C GLU A 222 -29.01 -78.64 29.38
N GLN A 223 -28.12 -78.99 28.45
CA GLN A 223 -27.78 -80.39 28.17
C GLN A 223 -27.05 -81.05 29.34
N ILE A 224 -26.15 -80.32 30.02
CA ILE A 224 -25.47 -80.79 31.23
C ILE A 224 -26.49 -81.05 32.33
N GLN A 225 -27.45 -80.16 32.56
CA GLN A 225 -28.49 -80.36 33.56
C GLN A 225 -29.34 -81.59 33.26
N LYS A 226 -29.76 -81.76 32.00
CA LYS A 226 -30.51 -82.93 31.57
C LYS A 226 -29.74 -84.23 31.77
N ASN A 227 -28.49 -84.29 31.27
CA ASN A 227 -27.63 -85.46 31.44
C ASN A 227 -27.39 -85.77 32.94
N THR A 228 -27.26 -84.73 33.77
CA THR A 228 -27.10 -84.89 35.23
C THR A 228 -28.34 -85.52 35.87
N GLN A 229 -29.55 -85.10 35.46
CA GLN A 229 -30.82 -85.69 35.90
C GLN A 229 -30.93 -87.16 35.46
N ASP A 230 -30.66 -87.44 34.18
CA ASP A 230 -30.71 -88.80 33.63
C ASP A 230 -29.74 -89.75 34.37
N ILE A 231 -28.51 -89.30 34.68
CA ILE A 231 -27.55 -90.07 35.47
C ILE A 231 -28.08 -90.35 36.89
N ALA A 232 -28.69 -89.37 37.54
CA ALA A 232 -29.27 -89.54 38.88
C ALA A 232 -30.41 -90.57 38.87
N GLU A 233 -31.28 -90.55 37.86
CA GLU A 233 -32.35 -91.53 37.68
C GLU A 233 -31.81 -92.95 37.41
N LEU A 234 -30.80 -93.07 36.54
CA LEU A 234 -30.12 -94.34 36.28
C LEU A 234 -29.44 -94.92 37.53
N GLN A 235 -28.83 -94.07 38.37
CA GLN A 235 -28.27 -94.50 39.65
C GLN A 235 -29.35 -95.00 40.61
N LYS A 236 -30.49 -94.32 40.68
CA LYS A 236 -31.62 -94.72 41.52
C LYS A 236 -32.20 -96.06 41.08
N THR A 237 -32.44 -96.26 39.79
CA THR A 237 -32.95 -97.52 39.23
C THR A 237 -31.95 -98.66 39.40
N LYS A 238 -30.64 -98.41 39.22
CA LYS A 238 -29.59 -99.41 39.52
C LYS A 238 -29.59 -99.81 41.00
N GLY A 239 -29.77 -98.86 41.92
CA GLY A 239 -29.90 -99.12 43.36
C GLY A 239 -31.12 -99.98 43.68
N SER A 240 -32.29 -99.64 43.12
CA SER A 240 -33.53 -100.42 43.28
C SER A 240 -33.41 -101.84 42.72
N ASN A 241 -32.84 -101.99 41.52
CA ASN A 241 -32.62 -103.31 40.92
C ASN A 241 -31.65 -104.15 41.77
N LYS A 242 -30.57 -103.56 42.29
CA LYS A 242 -29.65 -104.26 43.20
C LYS A 242 -30.38 -104.79 44.44
N LEU A 243 -31.26 -103.97 45.04
CA LEU A 243 -32.11 -104.36 46.18
C LEU A 243 -33.02 -105.55 45.85
N VAL A 244 -33.69 -105.51 44.68
CA VAL A 244 -34.56 -106.60 44.19
C VAL A 244 -33.76 -107.88 43.94
N TYR A 245 -32.60 -107.79 43.30
CA TYR A 245 -31.74 -108.96 43.07
C TYR A 245 -31.22 -109.54 44.39
N THR A 246 -30.84 -108.70 45.35
CA THR A 246 -30.42 -109.18 46.68
C THR A 246 -31.57 -109.82 47.46
N SER A 247 -32.80 -109.31 47.36
CA SER A 247 -33.95 -109.92 48.03
C SER A 247 -34.35 -111.26 47.38
N LEU A 248 -34.27 -111.36 46.05
CA LEU A 248 -34.50 -112.62 45.32
C LEU A 248 -33.45 -113.68 45.68
N LEU A 249 -32.18 -113.30 45.74
CA LEU A 249 -31.10 -114.20 46.17
C LEU A 249 -31.29 -114.63 47.64
N ALA A 250 -31.66 -113.71 48.53
CA ALA A 250 -31.94 -114.05 49.92
C ALA A 250 -33.14 -115.02 50.06
N HIS A 251 -34.19 -114.85 49.24
CA HIS A 251 -35.32 -115.80 49.18
C HIS A 251 -34.90 -117.17 48.66
N LEU A 252 -34.08 -117.22 47.61
CA LEU A 252 -33.56 -118.48 47.07
C LEU A 252 -32.66 -119.22 48.08
N CYS A 253 -31.87 -118.50 48.87
CA CYS A 253 -31.05 -119.09 49.94
C CYS A 253 -31.88 -119.59 51.15
N TYR A 254 -33.11 -119.10 51.36
CA TYR A 254 -34.01 -119.59 52.41
C TYR A 254 -34.81 -120.84 52.00
N LEU A 255 -34.79 -121.19 50.71
CA LEU A 255 -35.50 -122.34 50.11
C LEU A 255 -34.60 -123.58 49.95
N TRP A 256 -33.39 -123.55 50.48
CA TRP A 256 -32.41 -124.64 50.57
C TRP A 256 -32.05 -124.89 52.02
#